data_AF-A0A8B9NRG9-F1
#
_entry.id   AF-A0A8B9NRG9-F1
#
_cell.length_a   1.000
_cell.length_b   1.000
_cell.length_c   1.000
_cell.angle_alpha   90.00
_cell.angle_beta   90.00
_cell.angle_gamma   90.00
#
_symmetry.space_group_name_H-M   'P 1'
#
loop_
_entity.id
_entity.type
_entity.pdbx_description
1 polymer ?
#
loop_
_entity_poly.entity_id
_entity_poly.type
_entity_poly.pdbx_seq_one_letter_code
_entity_poly.pdbx_strand_id
1 'polypeptide(L)' 'MPGGARGLYRRILLLHRSLPAALRALGDRYVKEEFRKHKAAGPAEAQRFLREWEASARRPAGV' A
#
# COMPACT_ATOMS: atom_id res chain seq x y z
N MET A 1 -4.45 -1.40 15.41
CA MET A 1 -4.56 -1.68 13.96
C MET A 1 -3.53 -2.73 13.61
N PRO A 2 -3.93 -3.94 13.19
CA PRO A 2 -3.00 -5.05 13.01
C PRO A 2 -2.04 -4.74 11.86
N GLY A 3 -0.78 -4.50 12.23
CA GLY A 3 0.35 -4.19 11.34
C GLY A 3 0.31 -2.77 10.78
N GLY A 4 0.92 -1.80 11.47
CA GLY A 4 1.08 -0.41 10.98
C GLY A 4 1.77 -0.30 9.60
N ALA A 5 2.20 0.89 9.18
CA ALA A 5 2.69 1.16 7.82
C ALA A 5 3.59 0.06 7.19
N ARG A 6 4.53 -0.51 7.96
CA ARG A 6 5.41 -1.60 7.50
C ARG A 6 4.67 -2.89 7.16
N GLY A 7 3.66 -3.28 7.94
CA GLY A 7 2.87 -4.49 7.70
C GLY A 7 2.01 -4.36 6.44
N LEU A 8 1.31 -3.23 6.32
CA LEU A 8 0.51 -2.89 5.14
C LEU A 8 1.36 -2.84 3.87
N TYR A 9 2.51 -2.16 3.92
CA TYR A 9 3.47 -2.10 2.83
C TYR A 9 3.90 -3.49 2.33
N ARG A 10 4.27 -4.39 3.24
CA ARG A 10 4.66 -5.77 2.89
C ARG A 10 3.50 -6.54 2.28
N ARG A 11 2.29 -6.41 2.83
CA ARG A 11 1.09 -7.09 2.31
C ARG A 11 0.78 -6.66 0.87
N ILE A 12 0.85 -5.36 0.57
CA ILE A 12 0.59 -4.85 -0.78
C ILE A 12 1.62 -5.40 -1.78
N LEU A 13 2.91 -5.36 -1.45
CA LEU A 13 3.95 -5.94 -2.31
C LEU A 13 3.81 -7.45 -2.50
N LEU A 14 3.25 -8.18 -1.53
CA LEU A 14 2.92 -9.59 -1.68
C LEU A 14 1.76 -9.78 -2.67
N LEU A 15 0.70 -8.96 -2.58
CA LEU A 15 -0.42 -9.01 -3.52
C LEU A 15 0.05 -8.73 -4.96
N HIS A 16 0.97 -7.79 -5.16
CA HIS A 16 1.51 -7.50 -6.50
C HIS A 16 2.25 -8.68 -7.15
N ARG A 17 2.68 -9.70 -6.38
CA ARG A 17 3.37 -10.87 -6.93
C ARG A 17 2.47 -11.70 -7.86
N SER A 18 1.15 -11.57 -7.75
CA SER A 18 0.20 -12.22 -8.67
C SER A 18 -0.06 -11.43 -9.95
N LEU A 19 0.50 -10.23 -10.10
CA LEU A 19 0.33 -9.41 -11.30
C LEU A 19 1.36 -9.79 -12.37
N PRO A 20 1.03 -9.57 -13.66
CA PRO A 20 2.01 -9.63 -14.75
C PRO A 20 3.24 -8.75 -14.47
N ALA A 21 4.42 -9.16 -14.92
CA ALA A 21 5.70 -8.55 -14.53
C ALA A 21 5.75 -7.01 -14.71
N ALA A 22 5.24 -6.50 -15.83
CA ALA A 22 5.20 -5.05 -16.10
C ALA A 22 4.26 -4.30 -15.13
N LEU A 23 3.07 -4.85 -14.87
CA LEU A 23 2.09 -4.26 -13.95
C LEU A 23 2.59 -4.32 -12.49
N ARG A 24 3.23 -5.43 -12.11
CA ARG A 24 3.91 -5.55 -10.82
C ARG A 24 4.99 -4.49 -10.66
N ALA A 25 5.87 -4.33 -11.64
CA ALA A 25 6.96 -3.34 -11.57
C ALA A 25 6.42 -1.91 -11.42
N LEU A 26 5.37 -1.57 -12.18
CA LEU A 26 4.70 -0.28 -12.09
C LEU A 26 4.05 -0.07 -10.71
N GLY A 27 3.28 -1.04 -10.24
CA GLY A 27 2.62 -1.00 -8.93
C GLY A 27 3.63 -0.93 -7.78
N ASP A 28 4.67 -1.76 -7.78
CA ASP A 28 5.71 -1.78 -6.76
C ASP A 28 6.42 -0.43 -6.66
N ARG A 29 6.70 0.22 -7.80
CA ARG A 29 7.27 1.56 -7.84
C ARG A 29 6.33 2.59 -7.23
N TYR A 30 5.06 2.60 -7.65
CA TYR A 30 4.05 3.52 -7.13
C TYR A 30 3.90 3.41 -5.60
N VAL A 31 3.75 2.20 -5.08
CA VAL A 31 3.63 1.94 -3.64
C VAL A 31 4.86 2.44 -2.86
N LYS A 32 6.06 2.19 -3.38
CA LYS A 32 7.31 2.68 -2.77
C LYS A 32 7.33 4.20 -2.69
N GLU A 33 6.94 4.88 -3.76
CA GLU A 33 6.93 6.34 -3.82
C GLU A 33 5.91 6.94 -2.85
N GLU A 34 4.69 6.40 -2.81
CA GLU A 34 3.62 6.91 -1.93
C GLU A 34 3.91 6.70 -0.45
N PHE A 35 4.39 5.51 -0.06
CA PHE A 35 4.81 5.25 1.32
C PHE A 35 6.02 6.09 1.72
N ARG A 36 6.91 6.43 0.79
CA ARG A 36 8.05 7.32 1.05
C ARG A 36 7.58 8.75 1.30
N LYS A 37 6.67 9.27 0.48
CA LYS A 37 6.10 10.62 0.65
C LYS A 37 5.41 10.78 2.01
N HIS A 38 4.70 9.74 2.46
CA HIS A 38 3.96 9.77 3.72
C HIS A 38 4.80 9.45 4.98
N LYS A 39 6.13 9.27 4.86
CA LYS A 39 6.99 9.05 6.04
C LYS A 39 7.06 10.28 6.97
N ALA A 40 6.94 11.48 6.41
CA ALA A 40 7.01 12.74 7.15
C ALA A 40 5.62 13.35 7.44
N ALA A 41 4.55 12.63 7.13
CA ALA A 41 3.19 13.08 7.36
C ALA A 41 2.89 13.21 8.87
N GLY A 42 2.07 14.20 9.23
CA GLY A 42 1.60 14.36 10.60
C GLY A 42 0.71 13.17 11.04
N PRO A 43 0.48 12.97 12.35
CA PRO A 43 -0.23 11.80 12.87
C PRO A 43 -1.63 11.58 12.25
N ALA A 44 -2.41 12.64 12.06
CA ALA A 44 -3.76 12.56 11.49
C ALA A 44 -3.74 12.13 10.01
N GLU A 45 -2.82 12.71 9.24
CA GLU A 45 -2.65 12.40 7.82
C GLU A 45 -2.09 10.98 7.64
N ALA A 46 -1.11 10.59 8.44
CA ALA A 46 -0.59 9.22 8.46
C ALA A 46 -1.69 8.20 8.80
N GLN A 47 -2.57 8.51 9.76
CA GLN A 47 -3.68 7.64 10.11
C GLN A 47 -4.71 7.54 8.97
N ARG A 48 -5.04 8.66 8.32
CA ARG A 48 -5.92 8.68 7.15
C ARG A 48 -5.33 7.86 6.00
N PHE A 49 -4.07 8.08 5.68
CA PHE A 49 -3.32 7.34 4.67
C PHE A 49 -3.40 5.83 4.90
N LEU A 50 -3.10 5.38 6.13
CA LEU A 50 -3.16 3.95 6.44
C LEU A 50 -4.56 3.36 6.28
N ARG A 51 -5.62 4.08 6.66
CA ARG A 51 -7.01 3.62 6.47
C ARG A 51 -7.37 3.45 5.00
N GLU A 52 -7.04 4.44 4.18
CA GLU A 52 -7.35 4.41 2.74
C GLU A 52 -6.63 3.27 2.02
N TRP A 53 -5.34 3.09 2.35
CA TRP A 53 -4.54 2.00 1.78
C TRP A 53 -4.96 0.62 2.26
N GLU A 54 -5.39 0.49 3.53
CA GLU A 54 -5.94 -0.76 4.04
C GLU A 54 -7.28 -1.10 3.37
N ALA A 55 -8.14 -0.10 3.12
CA ALA A 55 -9.38 -0.30 2.38
C ALA A 55 -9.12 -0.73 0.92
N SER A 56 -8.17 -0.09 0.24
CA SER A 56 -7.75 -0.47 -1.11
C SER A 56 -7.22 -1.91 -1.18
N ALA A 57 -6.32 -2.29 -0.27
CA ALA A 57 -5.73 -3.63 -0.24
C ALA A 57 -6.69 -4.75 0.23
N ARG A 58 -7.81 -4.39 0.85
CA ARG A 58 -8.85 -5.32 1.31
C ARG A 58 -9.92 -5.57 0.26
N ARG A 59 -10.07 -4.66 -0.71
CA ARG A 59 -11.02 -4.82 -1.80
C ARG A 59 -10.51 -5.92 -2.75
N PRO A 60 -11.28 -7.01 -2.99
CA PRO A 60 -10.89 -8.01 -3.97
C PRO A 60 -10.77 -7.33 -5.33
N ALA A 61 -9.66 -7.59 -6.04
CA ALA A 61 -9.51 -7.19 -7.42
C ALA A 61 -10.54 -7.97 -8.26
N GLY A 62 -11.73 -7.39 -8.44
CA GLY A 62 -12.82 -7.91 -9.28
C GLY A 62 -14.03 -8.42 -8.50
N VAL A 63 -15.02 -7.54 -8.26
CA VAL A 63 -16.31 -7.43 -8.99
C VAL A 63 -16.71 -5.95 -8.96
#